data_AF-A0A7Y8SVK4-F1
#
_entry.id   AF-A0A7Y8SVK4-F1
#
_cell.length_a   1.000
_cell.length_b   1.000
_cell.length_c   1.000
_cell.angle_alpha   90.00
_cell.angle_beta   90.00
_cell.angle_gamma   90.00
#
_symmetry.space_group_name_H-M   'P 1'
#
loop_
_entity.id
_entity.type
_entity.pdbx_description
1 polymer ?
#
loop_
_entity_poly.entity_id
_entity_poly.type
_entity_poly.pdbx_seq_one_letter_code
_entity_poly.pdbx_strand_id
1 'polypeptide(L)'
;MMAKTKTSTILIEVLKLQIGSISESIEREGKTVLGDSNLLSQEEITDFCLEFLQLLIELLDSKDPHDTASAQFHALEIFFNNLSKQLLIRGGRVEDLVRYIQFMQHTLIESLGTAKNISPQEIRAILLYLSGLFNEMILAVFRAYLDEKEKTIYAQEAELRETATPITEIWDGVLTLPIIGTLDSSRTMVIMEALLNRIAREHAETVVMDLTGVKSIDSQVSHHLIQMVRAIQLMGSDAIVTGIRPEIARALTSLNIDLGNVTTRATLSDGLKEAFRRMNIQVVKV
;
A
#
# COMPACT_ATOMS: atom_id res chain seq x y z
N MET A 1 -20.85 -30.91 20.59
CA MET A 1 -21.82 -29.94 21.13
C MET A 1 -21.29 -29.50 22.49
N MET A 2 -20.38 -28.52 22.53
CA MET A 2 -19.90 -27.98 23.80
C MET A 2 -20.93 -26.97 24.29
N ALA A 3 -21.39 -27.15 25.53
CA ALA A 3 -22.30 -26.24 26.20
C ALA A 3 -21.54 -25.00 26.68
N LYS A 4 -22.24 -23.86 26.75
CA LYS A 4 -21.78 -22.60 27.32
C LYS A 4 -20.88 -22.84 28.54
N THR A 5 -19.63 -22.41 28.45
CA THR A 5 -18.59 -22.73 29.44
C THR A 5 -18.88 -22.02 30.75
N LYS A 6 -18.68 -22.69 31.89
CA LYS A 6 -18.82 -22.08 33.23
C LYS A 6 -18.03 -20.76 33.36
N THR A 7 -16.89 -20.67 32.68
CA THR A 7 -16.04 -19.49 32.51
C THR A 7 -16.79 -18.27 31.98
N SER A 8 -17.57 -18.42 30.90
CA SER A 8 -18.23 -17.27 30.26
C SER A 8 -19.38 -16.73 31.11
N THR A 9 -20.13 -17.61 31.78
CA THR A 9 -21.19 -17.22 32.72
C THR A 9 -20.63 -16.38 33.87
N ILE A 10 -19.53 -16.81 34.50
CA ILE A 10 -18.89 -16.08 35.60
C ILE A 10 -18.41 -14.70 35.11
N LEU A 11 -17.76 -14.65 33.95
CA LEU A 11 -17.26 -13.40 33.40
C LEU A 11 -18.40 -12.42 33.07
N ILE A 12 -19.53 -12.90 32.52
CA ILE A 12 -20.72 -12.08 32.30
C ILE A 12 -21.28 -11.53 33.62
N GLU A 13 -21.33 -12.33 34.69
CA GLU A 13 -21.81 -11.88 36.00
C GLU A 13 -20.92 -10.78 36.57
N VAL A 14 -19.59 -10.95 36.51
CA VAL A 14 -18.62 -9.93 36.95
C VAL A 14 -18.78 -8.65 36.14
N LEU A 15 -18.83 -8.78 34.81
CA LEU A 15 -19.04 -7.64 33.90
C LEU A 15 -20.32 -6.89 34.25
N LYS A 16 -21.45 -7.58 34.44
CA LYS A 16 -22.74 -6.94 34.76
C LYS A 16 -22.74 -6.25 36.12
N LEU A 17 -22.10 -6.83 37.13
CA LEU A 17 -22.00 -6.25 38.47
C LEU A 17 -21.11 -5.00 38.50
N GLN A 18 -20.13 -4.91 37.61
CA GLN A 18 -19.08 -3.89 37.63
C GLN A 18 -19.02 -3.03 36.38
N ILE A 19 -20.05 -3.08 35.54
CA ILE A 19 -20.04 -2.45 34.22
C ILE A 19 -19.75 -0.94 34.30
N GLY A 20 -20.29 -0.26 35.31
CA GLY A 20 -20.05 1.17 35.53
C GLY A 20 -18.59 1.48 35.82
N SER A 21 -17.96 0.79 36.78
CA SER A 21 -16.55 1.02 37.12
C SER A 21 -15.58 0.59 36.03
N ILE A 22 -15.92 -0.47 35.28
CA ILE A 22 -15.13 -0.95 34.14
C ILE A 22 -15.20 0.09 33.02
N SER A 23 -16.41 0.52 32.63
CA SER A 23 -16.61 1.53 31.59
C SER A 23 -15.90 2.83 31.95
N GLU A 24 -16.08 3.33 33.17
CA GLU A 24 -15.44 4.57 33.63
C GLU A 24 -13.90 4.49 33.56
N SER A 25 -13.32 3.34 33.93
CA SER A 25 -11.87 3.13 33.87
C SER A 25 -11.36 3.08 32.43
N ILE A 26 -12.05 2.35 31.54
CA ILE A 26 -11.71 2.23 30.12
C ILE A 26 -11.87 3.57 29.39
N GLU A 27 -12.93 4.32 29.67
CA GLU A 27 -13.16 5.65 29.08
C GLU A 27 -12.10 6.65 29.53
N ARG A 28 -11.73 6.63 30.82
CA ARG A 28 -10.68 7.51 31.35
C ARG A 28 -9.34 7.27 30.66
N GLU A 29 -8.92 6.01 30.54
CA GLU A 29 -7.67 5.69 29.83
C GLU A 29 -7.79 6.04 28.33
N GLY A 30 -8.95 5.80 27.72
CA GLY A 30 -9.21 6.17 26.33
C GLY A 30 -9.02 7.67 26.11
N LYS A 31 -9.46 8.51 27.05
CA LYS A 31 -9.25 9.97 26.99
C LYS A 31 -7.76 10.33 27.06
N THR A 32 -6.97 9.67 27.90
CA THR A 32 -5.53 9.91 28.01
C THR A 32 -4.77 9.44 26.76
N VAL A 33 -5.09 8.25 26.24
CA VAL A 33 -4.31 7.65 25.14
C VAL A 33 -4.78 8.14 23.76
N LEU A 34 -6.09 8.25 23.56
CA LEU A 34 -6.71 8.57 22.27
C LEU A 34 -7.24 10.02 22.20
N GLY A 35 -7.57 10.62 23.34
CA GLY A 35 -8.10 11.99 23.43
C GLY A 35 -7.01 13.07 23.40
N ASP A 36 -5.90 12.91 24.12
CA ASP A 36 -4.84 13.93 24.21
C ASP A 36 -4.16 14.20 22.86
N SER A 37 -4.16 13.21 21.96
CA SER A 37 -3.67 13.33 20.58
C SER A 37 -4.75 13.81 19.59
N ASN A 38 -5.93 14.20 20.08
CA ASN A 38 -7.10 14.59 19.29
C ASN A 38 -7.52 13.53 18.24
N LEU A 39 -7.29 12.24 18.54
CA LEU A 39 -7.60 11.14 17.65
C LEU A 39 -9.08 10.77 17.73
N LEU A 40 -9.67 10.79 18.93
CA LEU A 40 -11.10 10.60 19.15
C LEU A 40 -11.63 11.69 20.09
N SER A 41 -12.86 12.11 19.86
CA SER A 41 -13.63 12.94 20.80
C SER A 41 -14.05 12.13 22.03
N GLN A 42 -14.44 12.83 23.10
CA GLN A 42 -14.92 12.15 24.31
C GLN A 42 -16.19 11.32 24.04
N GLU A 43 -17.08 11.80 23.17
CA GLU A 43 -18.29 11.09 22.75
C GLU A 43 -17.94 9.80 22.01
N GLU A 44 -17.02 9.86 21.03
CA GLU A 44 -16.54 8.68 20.30
C GLU A 44 -15.88 7.64 21.23
N ILE A 45 -15.16 8.06 22.27
CA ILE A 45 -14.54 7.15 23.25
C ILE A 45 -15.61 6.45 24.09
N THR A 46 -16.63 7.19 24.54
CA THR A 46 -17.74 6.60 25.31
C THR A 46 -18.55 5.63 24.46
N ASP A 47 -18.88 6.00 23.22
CA ASP A 47 -19.59 5.11 22.28
C ASP A 47 -18.78 3.84 22.00
N PHE A 48 -17.48 3.98 21.74
CA PHE A 48 -16.55 2.86 21.58
C PHE A 48 -16.56 1.93 22.80
N CYS A 49 -16.46 2.49 24.01
CA CYS A 49 -16.42 1.69 25.23
C CYS A 49 -17.71 0.86 25.40
N LEU A 50 -18.87 1.49 25.16
CA LEU A 50 -20.17 0.83 25.25
C LEU A 50 -20.33 -0.26 24.20
N GLU A 51 -19.96 0.01 22.95
CA GLU A 51 -20.02 -0.97 21.86
C GLU A 51 -19.10 -2.16 22.14
N PHE A 52 -17.87 -1.92 22.59
CA PHE A 52 -16.94 -2.97 22.98
C PHE A 52 -17.55 -3.89 24.06
N LEU A 53 -18.06 -3.31 25.15
CA LEU A 53 -18.63 -4.08 26.26
C LEU A 53 -19.85 -4.89 25.81
N GLN A 54 -20.68 -4.31 24.94
CA GLN A 54 -21.81 -5.02 24.35
C GLN A 54 -21.36 -6.22 23.52
N LEU A 55 -20.44 -6.02 22.56
CA LEU A 55 -19.92 -7.09 21.70
C LEU A 55 -19.23 -8.19 22.51
N LEU A 56 -18.49 -7.82 23.57
CA LEU A 56 -17.88 -8.77 24.47
C LEU A 56 -18.93 -9.63 25.20
N ILE A 57 -20.00 -9.02 25.70
CA ILE A 57 -21.09 -9.76 26.36
C ILE A 57 -21.79 -10.68 25.36
N GLU A 58 -22.05 -10.22 24.13
CA GLU A 58 -22.65 -11.04 23.08
C GLU A 58 -21.78 -12.26 22.70
N LEU A 59 -20.45 -12.07 22.61
CA LEU A 59 -19.50 -13.17 22.40
C LEU A 59 -19.52 -14.17 23.56
N LEU A 60 -19.50 -13.69 24.80
CA LEU A 60 -19.53 -14.54 25.99
C LEU A 60 -20.86 -15.30 26.14
N ASP A 61 -21.96 -14.74 25.65
CA ASP A 61 -23.30 -15.34 25.70
C ASP A 61 -23.52 -16.37 24.57
N SER A 62 -22.63 -16.40 23.57
CA SER A 62 -22.69 -17.31 22.43
C SER A 62 -22.56 -18.79 22.83
N LYS A 63 -22.89 -19.68 21.88
CA LYS A 63 -22.83 -21.14 22.10
C LYS A 63 -21.42 -21.63 22.44
N ASP A 64 -20.42 -21.07 21.77
CA ASP A 64 -19.00 -21.35 22.00
C ASP A 64 -18.18 -20.05 21.87
N PRO A 65 -17.89 -19.37 22.99
CA PRO A 65 -17.11 -18.14 22.99
C PRO A 65 -15.65 -18.33 22.54
N HIS A 66 -15.16 -19.57 22.42
CA HIS A 66 -13.82 -19.88 21.91
C HIS A 66 -13.80 -20.11 20.39
N ASP A 67 -14.96 -20.17 19.74
CA ASP A 67 -15.05 -20.37 18.30
C ASP A 67 -14.71 -19.07 17.56
N THR A 68 -13.47 -18.99 17.07
CA THR A 68 -12.98 -17.86 16.28
C THR A 68 -13.68 -17.74 14.93
N ALA A 69 -14.34 -18.79 14.44
CA ALA A 69 -15.14 -18.76 13.22
C ALA A 69 -16.57 -18.23 13.45
N SER A 70 -16.96 -17.96 14.70
CA SER A 70 -18.30 -17.48 15.03
C SER A 70 -18.53 -16.04 14.58
N ALA A 71 -19.78 -15.70 14.27
CA ALA A 71 -20.18 -14.34 13.89
C ALA A 71 -19.92 -13.33 15.01
N GLN A 72 -20.09 -13.72 16.28
CA GLN A 72 -19.85 -12.88 17.44
C GLN A 72 -18.35 -12.55 17.59
N PHE A 73 -17.48 -13.54 17.35
CA PHE A 73 -16.04 -13.31 17.38
C PHE A 73 -15.61 -12.37 16.26
N HIS A 74 -16.09 -12.63 15.04
CA HIS A 74 -15.83 -11.77 13.88
C HIS A 74 -16.35 -10.33 14.08
N ALA A 75 -17.48 -10.15 14.76
CA ALA A 75 -18.01 -8.81 15.06
C ALA A 75 -17.02 -8.00 15.92
N LEU A 76 -16.42 -8.64 16.94
CA LEU A 76 -15.40 -8.01 17.78
C LEU A 76 -14.10 -7.73 17.00
N GLU A 77 -13.68 -8.63 16.11
CA GLU A 77 -12.54 -8.40 15.22
C GLU A 77 -12.79 -7.20 14.28
N ILE A 78 -13.96 -7.15 13.65
CA ILE A 78 -14.36 -6.05 12.74
C ILE A 78 -14.38 -4.72 13.49
N PHE A 79 -14.89 -4.71 14.72
CA PHE A 79 -14.91 -3.54 15.58
C PHE A 79 -13.50 -2.96 15.81
N PHE A 80 -12.54 -3.79 16.25
CA PHE A 80 -11.16 -3.34 16.44
C PHE A 80 -10.44 -3.02 15.12
N ASN A 81 -10.77 -3.70 14.03
CA ASN A 81 -10.25 -3.40 12.69
C ASN A 81 -10.67 -2.00 12.22
N ASN A 82 -11.96 -1.67 12.39
CA ASN A 82 -12.51 -0.36 12.03
C ASN A 82 -11.89 0.76 12.87
N LEU A 83 -11.76 0.55 14.20
CA LEU A 83 -11.08 1.52 15.05
C LEU A 83 -9.62 1.73 14.62
N SER A 84 -8.89 0.64 14.33
CA SER A 84 -7.50 0.73 13.85
C SER A 84 -7.37 1.59 12.59
N LYS A 85 -8.25 1.37 11.60
CA LYS A 85 -8.29 2.16 10.36
C LYS A 85 -8.62 3.62 10.63
N GLN A 86 -9.62 3.89 11.47
CA GLN A 86 -10.02 5.26 11.82
C GLN A 86 -8.88 6.02 12.49
N LEU A 87 -8.19 5.41 13.46
CA LEU A 87 -7.04 6.03 14.13
C LEU A 87 -5.89 6.26 13.15
N LEU A 88 -5.61 5.31 12.26
CA LEU A 88 -4.56 5.45 11.26
C LEU A 88 -4.80 6.63 10.30
N ILE A 89 -6.04 6.79 9.82
CA ILE A 89 -6.44 7.92 8.96
C ILE A 89 -6.26 9.26 9.70
N ARG A 90 -6.49 9.28 11.01
CA ARG A 90 -6.30 10.45 11.87
C ARG A 90 -4.84 10.66 12.32
N GLY A 91 -3.89 9.88 11.80
CA GLY A 91 -2.46 10.01 12.12
C GLY A 91 -2.05 9.36 13.44
N GLY A 92 -2.91 8.52 14.01
CA GLY A 92 -2.65 7.79 15.24
C GLY A 92 -1.60 6.69 15.08
N ARG A 93 -0.99 6.32 16.20
CA ARG A 93 0.02 5.25 16.27
C ARG A 93 -0.63 3.94 16.66
N VAL A 94 -0.22 2.83 16.03
CA VAL A 94 -0.76 1.50 16.35
C VAL A 94 -0.43 1.10 17.79
N GLU A 95 0.71 1.56 18.30
CA GLU A 95 1.16 1.28 19.67
C GLU A 95 0.21 1.86 20.71
N ASP A 96 -0.42 3.01 20.45
CA ASP A 96 -1.37 3.65 21.37
C ASP A 96 -2.65 2.82 21.47
N LEU A 97 -3.17 2.34 20.34
CA LEU A 97 -4.31 1.42 20.33
C LEU A 97 -3.98 0.08 21.02
N VAL A 98 -2.79 -0.48 20.77
CA VAL A 98 -2.37 -1.73 21.43
C VAL A 98 -2.27 -1.55 22.95
N ARG A 99 -1.68 -0.45 23.42
CA ARG A 99 -1.62 -0.12 24.86
C ARG A 99 -3.02 0.03 25.45
N TYR A 100 -3.92 0.69 24.72
CA TYR A 100 -5.29 0.85 25.15
C TYR A 100 -6.03 -0.49 25.28
N ILE A 101 -5.88 -1.39 24.30
CA ILE A 101 -6.42 -2.75 24.32
C ILE A 101 -5.85 -3.56 25.50
N GLN A 102 -4.55 -3.44 25.77
CA GLN A 102 -3.91 -4.07 26.94
C GLN A 102 -4.45 -3.53 28.27
N PHE A 103 -4.70 -2.22 28.35
CA PHE A 103 -5.34 -1.63 29.52
C PHE A 103 -6.76 -2.15 29.73
N MET A 104 -7.56 -2.26 28.65
CA MET A 104 -8.89 -2.84 28.71
C MET A 104 -8.84 -4.27 29.26
N GLN A 105 -7.91 -5.10 28.75
CA GLN A 105 -7.69 -6.44 29.26
C GLN A 105 -7.35 -6.45 30.76
N HIS A 106 -6.43 -5.57 31.17
CA HIS A 106 -6.02 -5.46 32.57
C HIS A 106 -7.19 -5.07 33.47
N THR A 107 -8.00 -4.10 33.05
CA THR A 107 -9.22 -3.67 33.76
C THR A 107 -10.20 -4.83 33.96
N LEU A 108 -10.40 -5.65 32.94
CA LEU A 108 -11.23 -6.85 33.05
C LEU A 108 -10.64 -7.88 34.01
N ILE A 109 -9.31 -8.06 34.00
CA ILE A 109 -8.63 -8.98 34.91
C ILE A 109 -8.74 -8.48 36.37
N GLU A 110 -8.52 -7.19 36.62
CA GLU A 110 -8.63 -6.60 37.96
C GLU A 110 -10.05 -6.72 38.52
N SER A 111 -11.07 -6.61 37.66
CA SER A 111 -12.47 -6.79 38.05
C SER A 111 -12.71 -8.16 38.70
N LEU A 112 -12.01 -9.21 38.25
CA LEU A 112 -12.11 -10.57 38.82
C LEU A 112 -11.61 -10.65 40.26
N GLY A 113 -10.62 -9.83 40.64
CA GLY A 113 -10.04 -9.84 41.99
C GLY A 113 -11.02 -9.40 43.07
N THR A 114 -12.10 -8.70 42.68
CA THR A 114 -13.14 -8.21 43.59
C THR A 114 -14.36 -9.13 43.67
N ALA A 115 -14.45 -10.11 42.77
CA ALA A 115 -15.56 -11.03 42.69
C ALA A 115 -15.51 -12.07 43.82
N LYS A 116 -16.62 -12.20 44.55
CA LYS A 116 -16.76 -13.20 45.63
C LYS A 116 -17.08 -14.57 45.04
N ASN A 117 -16.60 -15.63 45.68
CA ASN A 117 -16.92 -17.03 45.36
C ASN A 117 -16.39 -17.56 44.01
N ILE A 118 -15.29 -17.03 43.47
CA ILE A 118 -14.60 -17.63 42.32
C ILE A 118 -13.44 -18.50 42.82
N SER A 119 -13.39 -19.76 42.39
CA SER A 119 -12.28 -20.66 42.72
C SER A 119 -10.99 -20.29 41.95
N PRO A 120 -9.79 -20.61 42.47
CA PRO A 120 -8.54 -20.38 41.76
C PRO A 120 -8.50 -21.02 40.36
N GLN A 121 -9.15 -22.16 40.16
CA GLN A 121 -9.25 -22.84 38.87
C GLN A 121 -10.10 -22.06 37.87
N GLU A 122 -11.20 -21.46 38.33
CA GLU A 122 -12.06 -20.61 37.49
C GLU A 122 -11.35 -19.30 37.13
N ILE A 123 -10.65 -18.66 38.08
CA ILE A 123 -9.82 -17.48 37.80
C ILE A 123 -8.80 -17.83 36.70
N ARG A 124 -8.07 -18.93 36.85
CA ARG A 124 -7.09 -19.37 35.83
C ARG A 124 -7.75 -19.57 34.46
N ALA A 125 -8.92 -20.19 34.40
CA ALA A 125 -9.62 -20.41 33.14
C ALA A 125 -10.04 -19.09 32.48
N ILE A 126 -10.55 -18.12 33.27
CA ILE A 126 -10.93 -16.80 32.77
C ILE A 126 -9.68 -16.03 32.29
N LEU A 127 -8.58 -16.06 33.03
CA LEU A 127 -7.32 -15.40 32.64
C LEU A 127 -6.80 -15.94 31.30
N LEU A 128 -6.80 -17.27 31.11
CA LEU A 128 -6.38 -17.88 29.85
C LEU A 128 -7.32 -17.52 28.70
N TYR A 129 -8.63 -17.48 28.95
CA TYR A 129 -9.61 -17.04 27.96
C TYR A 129 -9.39 -15.58 27.54
N LEU A 130 -9.31 -14.66 28.50
CA LEU A 130 -9.07 -13.23 28.24
C LEU A 130 -7.71 -13.01 27.56
N SER A 131 -6.68 -13.77 27.93
CA SER A 131 -5.39 -13.74 27.26
C SER A 131 -5.48 -14.13 25.78
N GLY A 132 -6.16 -15.23 25.47
CA GLY A 132 -6.37 -15.66 24.10
C GLY A 132 -7.19 -14.65 23.29
N LEU A 133 -8.33 -14.21 23.82
CA LEU A 133 -9.23 -13.28 23.16
C LEU A 133 -8.53 -11.97 22.78
N PHE A 134 -7.86 -11.33 23.73
CA PHE A 134 -7.19 -10.05 23.48
C PHE A 134 -5.96 -10.19 22.58
N ASN A 135 -5.25 -11.33 22.62
CA ASN A 135 -4.17 -11.59 21.67
C ASN A 135 -4.70 -11.60 20.22
N GLU A 136 -5.83 -12.25 19.96
CA GLU A 136 -6.46 -12.23 18.65
C GLU A 136 -6.91 -10.82 18.24
N MET A 137 -7.46 -10.02 19.16
CA MET A 137 -7.83 -8.63 18.86
C MET A 137 -6.59 -7.79 18.51
N ILE A 138 -5.49 -7.94 19.24
CA ILE A 138 -4.23 -7.26 18.95
C ILE A 138 -3.69 -7.69 17.57
N LEU A 139 -3.74 -8.98 17.25
CA LEU A 139 -3.38 -9.52 15.94
C LEU A 139 -4.24 -8.93 14.82
N ALA A 140 -5.56 -8.84 15.02
CA ALA A 140 -6.49 -8.24 14.06
C ALA A 140 -6.17 -6.75 13.80
N VAL A 141 -5.84 -5.99 14.85
CA VAL A 141 -5.40 -4.59 14.74
C VAL A 141 -4.10 -4.48 13.96
N PHE A 142 -3.09 -5.32 14.25
CA PHE A 142 -1.84 -5.30 13.50
C PHE A 142 -2.03 -5.66 12.03
N ARG A 143 -2.86 -6.66 11.71
CA ARG A 143 -3.21 -7.00 10.32
C ARG A 143 -3.86 -5.82 9.61
N ALA A 144 -4.85 -5.17 10.25
CA ALA A 144 -5.53 -4.00 9.69
C ALA A 144 -4.56 -2.84 9.41
N TYR A 145 -3.63 -2.59 10.34
CA TYR A 145 -2.61 -1.56 10.19
C TYR A 145 -1.63 -1.87 9.06
N LEU A 146 -1.14 -3.12 8.98
CA LEU A 146 -0.21 -3.54 7.93
C LEU A 146 -0.84 -3.46 6.55
N ASP A 147 -2.07 -4.00 6.38
CA ASP A 147 -2.81 -3.94 5.12
C ASP A 147 -2.98 -2.50 4.62
N GLU A 148 -3.29 -1.57 5.53
CA GLU A 148 -3.50 -0.17 5.15
C GLU A 148 -2.19 0.58 4.86
N LYS A 149 -1.12 0.24 5.58
CA LYS A 149 0.23 0.73 5.25
C LYS A 149 0.71 0.20 3.91
N GLU A 150 0.50 -1.08 3.60
CA GLU A 150 0.84 -1.66 2.30
C GLU A 150 0.10 -0.96 1.16
N LYS A 151 -1.22 -0.73 1.29
CA LYS A 151 -1.97 0.06 0.29
C LYS A 151 -1.40 1.45 0.09
N THR A 152 -1.02 2.12 1.18
CA THR A 152 -0.40 3.45 1.09
C THR A 152 0.93 3.40 0.33
N ILE A 153 1.77 2.39 0.58
CA ILE A 153 3.02 2.17 -0.13
C ILE A 153 2.77 1.93 -1.62
N TYR A 154 1.86 1.02 -1.98
CA TYR A 154 1.53 0.77 -3.38
C TYR A 154 0.94 1.99 -4.10
N ALA A 155 0.13 2.80 -3.41
CA ALA A 155 -0.39 4.05 -3.96
C ALA A 155 0.73 5.06 -4.22
N GLN A 156 1.67 5.20 -3.28
CA GLN A 156 2.84 6.08 -3.44
C GLN A 156 3.81 5.58 -4.53
N GLU A 157 4.02 4.27 -4.64
CA GLU A 157 4.81 3.68 -5.73
C GLU A 157 4.16 3.88 -7.09
N ALA A 158 2.82 3.82 -7.18
CA ALA A 158 2.09 4.10 -8.40
C ALA A 158 2.23 5.57 -8.84
N GLU A 159 2.15 6.52 -7.90
CA GLU A 159 2.33 7.96 -8.17
C GLU A 159 3.78 8.27 -8.63
N LEU A 160 4.77 7.62 -8.00
CA LEU A 160 6.16 7.69 -8.45
C LEU A 160 6.36 7.07 -9.85
N ARG A 161 5.59 6.04 -10.20
CA ARG A 161 5.60 5.41 -11.54
C ARG A 161 4.92 6.25 -12.61
N GLU A 162 3.86 6.98 -12.30
CA GLU A 162 3.25 7.94 -13.25
C GLU A 162 4.18 9.11 -13.60
N THR A 163 5.19 9.37 -12.76
CA THR A 163 6.24 10.36 -13.01
C THR A 163 7.40 9.81 -13.87
N ALA A 164 7.27 8.60 -14.44
CA ALA A 164 8.33 7.96 -15.20
C ALA A 164 8.33 8.39 -16.68
N THR A 165 9.22 9.34 -17.02
CA THR A 165 9.65 9.75 -18.37
C THR A 165 8.52 10.21 -19.30
N PRO A 166 8.28 11.54 -19.40
CA PRO A 166 7.18 12.07 -20.21
C PRO A 166 7.48 11.76 -21.67
N ILE A 167 6.67 10.86 -22.24
CA ILE A 167 6.57 10.78 -23.69
C ILE A 167 5.82 12.05 -24.08
N THR A 168 6.47 12.94 -24.82
CA THR A 168 5.89 14.24 -25.18
C THR A 168 5.70 14.33 -26.68
N GLU A 169 4.63 14.96 -27.15
CA GLU A 169 4.48 15.35 -28.56
C GLU A 169 5.14 16.72 -28.71
N ILE A 170 6.12 16.81 -29.60
CA ILE A 170 6.87 18.05 -29.83
C ILE A 170 6.58 18.67 -31.19
N TRP A 171 5.87 17.92 -32.03
CA TRP A 171 5.29 18.35 -33.28
C TRP A 171 4.19 17.35 -33.65
N ASP A 172 3.23 17.78 -34.47
CA ASP A 172 2.19 16.89 -35.01
C ASP A 172 2.83 15.66 -35.66
N GLY A 173 2.58 14.47 -35.12
CA GLY A 173 3.17 13.22 -35.60
C GLY A 173 4.61 12.93 -35.14
N VAL A 174 5.19 13.74 -34.24
CA VAL A 174 6.55 13.53 -33.69
C VAL A 174 6.53 13.41 -32.16
N LEU A 175 6.87 12.22 -31.67
CA LEU A 175 7.03 11.94 -30.24
C LEU A 175 8.48 12.02 -29.81
N THR A 176 8.72 12.44 -28.57
CA THR A 176 10.02 12.28 -27.91
C THR A 176 9.89 11.43 -26.66
N LEU A 177 10.85 10.52 -26.48
CA LEU A 177 11.01 9.67 -25.31
C LEU A 177 12.41 9.87 -24.72
N PRO A 178 12.56 10.70 -23.68
CA PRO A 178 13.82 10.80 -22.96
C PRO A 178 14.04 9.56 -22.08
N ILE A 179 15.21 8.95 -22.17
CA ILE A 179 15.61 7.82 -21.33
C ILE A 179 16.56 8.36 -20.26
N ILE A 180 16.06 8.47 -19.03
CA ILE A 180 16.82 8.97 -17.88
C ILE A 180 17.08 7.83 -16.89
N GLY A 181 18.33 7.70 -16.43
CA GLY A 181 18.73 6.75 -15.39
C GLY A 181 19.00 5.36 -15.93
N THR A 182 18.73 4.33 -15.11
CA THR A 182 18.83 2.93 -15.50
C THR A 182 17.53 2.45 -16.15
N LEU A 183 17.64 1.70 -17.24
CA LEU A 183 16.54 0.96 -17.86
C LEU A 183 16.45 -0.41 -17.17
N ASP A 184 15.68 -0.50 -16.09
CA ASP A 184 15.32 -1.81 -15.53
C ASP A 184 14.17 -2.45 -16.32
N SER A 185 14.02 -3.76 -16.20
CA SER A 185 13.05 -4.55 -16.97
C SER A 185 11.60 -4.17 -16.67
N SER A 186 11.28 -3.85 -15.42
CA SER A 186 9.92 -3.50 -14.99
C SER A 186 9.47 -2.15 -15.57
N ARG A 187 10.38 -1.17 -15.55
CA ARG A 187 10.13 0.19 -16.03
C ARG A 187 10.12 0.26 -17.55
N THR A 188 10.99 -0.50 -18.23
CA THR A 188 11.00 -0.59 -19.69
C THR A 188 9.65 -1.05 -20.23
N MET A 189 9.04 -2.07 -19.61
CA MET A 189 7.77 -2.61 -20.08
C MET A 189 6.63 -1.60 -19.99
N VAL A 190 6.56 -0.83 -18.90
CA VAL A 190 5.57 0.24 -18.73
C VAL A 190 5.77 1.36 -19.75
N ILE A 191 7.02 1.79 -19.95
CA ILE A 191 7.34 2.84 -20.94
C ILE A 191 6.99 2.36 -22.36
N MET A 192 7.32 1.11 -22.69
CA MET A 192 6.99 0.51 -23.97
C MET A 192 5.48 0.53 -24.22
N GLU A 193 4.68 0.03 -23.27
CA GLU A 193 3.22 -0.01 -23.42
C GLU A 193 2.64 1.40 -23.61
N ALA A 194 3.07 2.36 -22.80
CA ALA A 194 2.66 3.75 -22.92
C ALA A 194 3.05 4.37 -24.28
N LEU A 195 4.26 4.08 -24.77
CA LEU A 195 4.75 4.56 -26.06
C LEU A 195 3.91 4.01 -27.21
N LEU A 196 3.68 2.70 -27.25
CA LEU A 196 2.90 2.07 -28.33
C LEU A 196 1.45 2.58 -28.33
N ASN A 197 0.86 2.77 -27.16
CA ASN A 197 -0.48 3.37 -27.02
C ASN A 197 -0.53 4.80 -27.57
N ARG A 198 0.50 5.63 -27.31
CA ARG A 198 0.60 6.97 -27.89
C ARG A 198 0.78 6.94 -29.39
N ILE A 199 1.68 6.11 -29.92
CA ILE A 199 1.88 5.98 -31.38
C ILE A 199 0.56 5.63 -32.06
N ALA A 200 -0.21 4.69 -31.50
CA ALA A 200 -1.49 4.29 -32.05
C ALA A 200 -2.55 5.41 -31.99
N ARG A 201 -2.63 6.14 -30.86
CA ARG A 201 -3.64 7.19 -30.64
C ARG A 201 -3.34 8.47 -31.41
N GLU A 202 -2.07 8.87 -31.47
CA GLU A 202 -1.62 10.14 -32.05
C GLU A 202 -1.11 9.97 -33.49
N HIS A 203 -1.17 8.75 -34.04
CA HIS A 203 -0.68 8.42 -35.39
C HIS A 203 0.75 8.92 -35.64
N ALA A 204 1.61 8.75 -34.64
CA ALA A 204 2.97 9.29 -34.69
C ALA A 204 3.78 8.66 -35.82
N GLU A 205 4.23 9.49 -36.76
CA GLU A 205 5.10 9.09 -37.87
C GLU A 205 6.54 8.84 -37.41
N THR A 206 7.00 9.58 -36.39
CA THR A 206 8.38 9.47 -35.90
C THR A 206 8.45 9.55 -34.38
N VAL A 207 9.29 8.70 -33.79
CA VAL A 207 9.65 8.70 -32.37
C VAL A 207 11.14 8.98 -32.22
N VAL A 208 11.46 10.04 -31.49
CA VAL A 208 12.83 10.43 -31.14
C VAL A 208 13.15 9.96 -29.72
N MET A 209 14.03 8.98 -29.59
CA MET A 209 14.46 8.39 -28.33
C MET A 209 15.77 9.02 -27.88
N ASP A 210 15.78 9.74 -26.76
CA ASP A 210 16.97 10.46 -26.29
C ASP A 210 17.71 9.72 -25.16
N LEU A 211 18.95 9.30 -25.44
CA LEU A 211 19.81 8.55 -24.51
C LEU A 211 20.78 9.44 -23.72
N THR A 212 20.67 10.77 -23.79
CA THR A 212 21.58 11.69 -23.07
C THR A 212 21.63 11.44 -21.56
N GLY A 213 20.54 10.96 -20.97
CA GLY A 213 20.40 10.65 -19.55
C GLY A 213 20.92 9.28 -19.11
N VAL A 214 21.44 8.45 -20.03
CA VAL A 214 21.94 7.10 -19.75
C VAL A 214 23.44 7.15 -19.46
N LYS A 215 23.85 6.77 -18.23
CA LYS A 215 25.25 6.82 -17.79
C LYS A 215 26.10 5.66 -18.29
N SER A 216 25.51 4.48 -18.40
CA SER A 216 26.16 3.25 -18.83
C SER A 216 25.14 2.30 -19.41
N ILE A 217 25.55 1.48 -20.38
CA ILE A 217 24.71 0.47 -21.00
C ILE A 217 25.29 -0.92 -20.72
N ASP A 218 24.44 -1.85 -20.29
CA ASP A 218 24.76 -3.27 -20.15
C ASP A 218 23.99 -4.10 -21.19
N SER A 219 24.12 -5.43 -21.12
CA SER A 219 23.42 -6.35 -22.02
C SER A 219 21.90 -6.30 -21.88
N GLN A 220 21.36 -6.07 -20.68
CA GLN A 220 19.92 -6.02 -20.42
C GLN A 220 19.29 -4.74 -20.97
N VAL A 221 19.89 -3.58 -20.66
CA VAL A 221 19.46 -2.27 -21.17
C VAL A 221 19.47 -2.24 -22.69
N SER A 222 20.51 -2.81 -23.30
CA SER A 222 20.61 -2.85 -24.76
C SER A 222 19.52 -3.70 -25.40
N HIS A 223 19.19 -4.86 -24.81
CA HIS A 223 18.13 -5.72 -25.30
C HIS A 223 16.77 -5.00 -25.31
N HIS A 224 16.48 -4.31 -24.21
CA HIS A 224 15.29 -3.49 -24.06
C HIS A 224 15.22 -2.34 -25.09
N LEU A 225 16.35 -1.68 -25.37
CA LEU A 225 16.44 -0.65 -26.39
C LEU A 225 16.08 -1.17 -27.79
N ILE A 226 16.62 -2.34 -28.17
CA ILE A 226 16.33 -2.98 -29.46
C ILE A 226 14.86 -3.37 -29.54
N GLN A 227 14.29 -3.91 -28.46
CA GLN A 227 12.87 -4.25 -28.43
C GLN A 227 11.99 -3.02 -28.66
N MET A 228 12.31 -1.89 -28.00
CA MET A 228 11.61 -0.61 -28.23
C MET A 228 11.68 -0.18 -29.68
N VAL A 229 12.87 -0.12 -30.27
CA VAL A 229 13.05 0.27 -31.67
C VAL A 229 12.25 -0.63 -32.61
N ARG A 230 12.29 -1.95 -32.41
CA ARG A 230 11.54 -2.90 -33.24
C ARG A 230 10.03 -2.74 -33.09
N ALA A 231 9.55 -2.54 -31.86
CA ALA A 231 8.13 -2.36 -31.61
C ALA A 231 7.59 -1.08 -32.28
N ILE A 232 8.35 0.03 -32.22
CA ILE A 232 8.02 1.28 -32.92
C ILE A 232 7.91 1.05 -34.42
N GLN A 233 8.88 0.35 -35.02
CA GLN A 233 8.87 0.01 -36.45
C GLN A 233 7.70 -0.90 -36.84
N LEU A 234 7.32 -1.86 -35.98
CA LEU A 234 6.15 -2.72 -36.20
C LEU A 234 4.83 -1.93 -36.17
N MET A 235 4.79 -0.81 -35.44
CA MET A 235 3.65 0.12 -35.46
C MET A 235 3.63 1.02 -36.71
N GLY A 236 4.59 0.87 -37.63
CA GLY A 236 4.70 1.70 -38.83
C GLY A 236 5.27 3.09 -38.58
N SER A 237 5.90 3.31 -37.42
CA SER A 237 6.52 4.57 -37.04
C SER A 237 8.05 4.47 -37.17
N ASP A 238 8.70 5.59 -37.47
CA ASP A 238 10.15 5.66 -37.57
C ASP A 238 10.81 5.90 -36.20
N ALA A 239 11.81 5.09 -35.88
CA ALA A 239 12.62 5.29 -34.67
C ALA A 239 13.92 6.05 -34.98
N ILE A 240 14.14 7.15 -34.25
CA ILE A 240 15.40 7.93 -34.27
C ILE A 240 15.99 7.89 -32.87
N VAL A 241 17.27 7.55 -32.76
CA VAL A 241 17.97 7.49 -31.47
C VAL A 241 18.98 8.64 -31.38
N THR A 242 18.92 9.41 -30.29
CA THR A 242 19.80 10.56 -30.05
C THR A 242 20.64 10.39 -28.80
N GLY A 243 21.74 11.16 -28.66
CA GLY A 243 22.47 11.25 -27.41
C GLY A 243 23.37 10.05 -27.08
N ILE A 244 23.70 9.21 -28.07
CA ILE A 244 24.62 8.08 -27.87
C ILE A 244 26.03 8.61 -27.60
N ARG A 245 26.51 8.45 -26.36
CA ARG A 245 27.88 8.79 -25.96
C ARG A 245 28.90 7.75 -26.47
N PRO A 246 30.17 8.12 -26.66
CA PRO A 246 31.19 7.20 -27.19
C PRO A 246 31.29 5.87 -26.42
N GLU A 247 31.17 5.89 -25.10
CA GLU A 247 31.19 4.68 -24.27
C GLU A 247 29.98 3.76 -24.48
N ILE A 248 28.81 4.31 -24.78
CA ILE A 248 27.60 3.55 -25.12
C ILE A 248 27.80 2.90 -26.49
N ALA A 249 28.32 3.64 -27.47
CA ALA A 249 28.62 3.11 -28.79
C ALA A 249 29.63 1.95 -28.72
N ARG A 250 30.72 2.09 -27.95
CA ARG A 250 31.70 1.01 -27.73
C ARG A 250 31.05 -0.21 -27.09
N ALA A 251 30.21 -0.02 -26.08
CA ALA A 251 29.54 -1.12 -25.38
C ALA A 251 28.59 -1.88 -26.32
N LEU A 252 27.76 -1.18 -27.10
CA LEU A 252 26.87 -1.78 -28.10
C LEU A 252 27.65 -2.61 -29.14
N THR A 253 28.76 -2.08 -29.66
CA THR A 253 29.62 -2.82 -30.59
C THR A 253 30.30 -4.03 -29.95
N SER A 254 30.76 -3.90 -28.70
CA SER A 254 31.48 -4.98 -27.98
C SER A 254 30.56 -6.13 -27.58
N LEU A 255 29.29 -5.82 -27.32
CA LEU A 255 28.22 -6.78 -27.06
C LEU A 255 27.62 -7.37 -28.36
N ASN A 256 28.16 -6.96 -29.52
CA ASN A 256 27.75 -7.42 -30.85
C ASN A 256 26.26 -7.19 -31.14
N ILE A 257 25.72 -6.08 -30.64
CA ILE A 257 24.33 -5.67 -30.78
C ILE A 257 24.15 -4.90 -32.09
N ASP A 258 23.18 -5.36 -32.89
CA ASP A 258 22.74 -4.68 -34.09
C ASP A 258 21.42 -3.94 -33.82
N LEU A 259 21.44 -2.61 -33.98
CA LEU A 259 20.26 -1.76 -33.89
C LEU A 259 19.46 -1.74 -35.22
N GLY A 260 19.89 -2.50 -36.23
CA GLY A 260 19.26 -2.58 -37.54
C GLY A 260 19.33 -1.24 -38.29
N ASN A 261 18.26 -0.93 -39.02
CA ASN A 261 18.14 0.32 -39.80
C ASN A 261 17.75 1.55 -38.95
N VAL A 262 18.01 1.54 -37.63
CA VAL A 262 17.69 2.69 -36.79
C VAL A 262 18.56 3.88 -37.18
N THR A 263 17.96 5.06 -37.23
CA THR A 263 18.70 6.28 -37.54
C THR A 263 19.23 6.91 -36.26
N THR A 264 20.53 7.17 -36.21
CA THR A 264 21.16 7.79 -35.04
C THR A 264 21.55 9.23 -35.32
N ARG A 265 21.43 10.10 -34.32
CA ARG A 265 21.89 11.50 -34.37
C ARG A 265 22.60 11.86 -33.06
N ALA A 266 23.51 12.82 -33.13
CA ALA A 266 24.32 13.20 -31.96
C ALA A 266 23.46 13.89 -30.88
N THR A 267 22.53 14.76 -31.28
CA THR A 267 21.72 15.58 -30.36
C THR A 267 20.23 15.40 -30.63
N LEU A 268 19.39 15.70 -29.64
CA LEU A 268 17.94 15.74 -29.79
C LEU A 268 17.51 16.71 -30.92
N SER A 269 18.20 17.86 -31.05
CA SER A 269 17.95 18.83 -32.13
C SER A 269 18.21 18.23 -33.51
N ASP A 270 19.25 17.43 -33.67
CA ASP A 270 19.55 16.77 -34.94
C ASP A 270 18.58 15.62 -35.23
N GLY A 271 18.11 14.93 -34.19
CA GLY A 271 17.02 13.95 -34.31
C GLY A 271 15.72 14.58 -34.78
N LEU A 272 15.36 15.73 -34.22
CA LEU A 272 14.21 16.52 -34.64
C LEU A 272 14.29 17.00 -36.09
N LYS A 273 15.45 17.52 -36.51
CA LYS A 273 15.66 17.90 -37.92
C LYS A 273 15.48 16.71 -38.86
N GLU A 274 15.94 15.53 -38.45
CA GLU A 274 15.76 14.31 -39.22
C GLU A 274 14.30 13.86 -39.28
N ALA A 275 13.56 13.98 -38.17
CA ALA A 275 12.11 13.73 -38.16
C ALA A 275 11.38 14.65 -39.14
N PHE A 276 11.63 15.97 -39.06
CA PHE A 276 11.04 16.93 -40.00
C PHE A 276 11.41 16.66 -41.45
N ARG A 277 12.66 16.26 -41.73
CA ARG A 277 13.10 15.90 -43.08
C ARG A 277 12.27 14.74 -43.66
N ARG A 278 11.90 13.75 -42.84
CA ARG A 278 11.09 12.59 -43.26
C ARG A 278 9.64 12.96 -43.53
N MET A 279 9.12 13.88 -42.74
CA MET A 279 7.79 14.47 -42.94
C MET A 279 7.74 15.49 -44.09
N ASN A 280 8.84 15.71 -44.80
CA ASN A 280 8.98 16.77 -45.82
C ASN A 280 8.73 18.19 -45.29
N ILE A 281 9.03 18.43 -44.01
CA ILE A 281 8.93 19.72 -43.33
C ILE A 281 10.30 20.40 -43.35
N GLN A 282 10.36 21.65 -43.81
CA GLN A 282 11.56 22.48 -43.79
C GLN A 282 11.51 23.48 -42.63
N VAL A 283 12.49 23.41 -41.74
CA VAL A 283 12.66 24.39 -40.66
C VAL A 283 13.64 25.47 -41.11
N VAL A 284 13.17 26.70 -41.19
CA VAL A 284 13.98 27.87 -41.56
C VAL A 284 14.12 28.78 -40.35
N LYS A 285 15.34 29.25 -40.07
CA LYS A 285 15.58 30.28 -39.05
C LYS A 285 15.17 31.62 -39.65
N VAL A 286 14.08 32.18 -39.14
CA VAL A 286 13.59 33.54 -39.49
C VAL A 286 14.39 34.58 -38.71
#